data_AF-A0A124HV03-F1
#
_entry.id   AF-A0A124HV03-F1
#
_cell.length_a   1.000
_cell.length_b   1.000
_cell.length_c   1.000
_cell.angle_alpha   90.00
_cell.angle_beta   90.00
_cell.angle_gamma   90.00
#
_symmetry.space_group_name_H-M   'P 1'
#
loop_
_entity.id
_entity.type
_entity.pdbx_description
1 polymer ?
#
loop_
_entity_poly.entity_id
_entity_poly.type
_entity_poly.pdbx_seq_one_letter_code
_entity_poly.pdbx_strand_id
1 'polypeptide(L)' 'MSVMDSIIVTRELLGAVPTALSEAKGIVLSSPLRGVERQRHEELVDSLLDAVDQVADDR' A
#
# COMPACT_ATOMS: atom_id res chain seq x y z
N MET A 1 -0.48 17.84 -9.07
CA MET A 1 -0.41 17.60 -7.62
C MET A 1 0.90 16.89 -7.37
N SER A 2 1.83 17.55 -6.67
CA SER A 2 3.18 17.02 -6.40
C SER A 2 3.03 15.70 -5.64
N VAL A 3 3.49 14.59 -6.22
CA VAL A 3 3.69 13.34 -5.48
C VAL A 3 4.73 13.68 -4.43
N MET A 4 4.29 14.04 -3.21
CA MET A 4 5.21 14.27 -2.10
C MET A 4 6.11 13.04 -2.01
N ASP A 5 7.42 13.27 -2.01
CA ASP A 5 8.42 12.22 -1.84
C ASP A 5 8.13 11.48 -0.52
N SER A 6 7.40 10.39 -0.62
CA SER A 6 7.02 9.54 0.51
C SER A 6 8.24 9.08 1.31
N ILE A 7 9.41 9.03 0.66
CA ILE A 7 10.72 8.77 1.25
C ILE A 7 11.12 9.88 2.24
N ILE A 8 10.96 11.15 1.88
CA ILE A 8 11.31 12.29 2.75
C ILE A 8 10.41 12.30 3.99
N VAL A 9 9.10 12.19 3.78
CA VAL A 9 8.11 12.15 4.89
C VAL A 9 8.40 10.97 5.83
N THR A 10 8.67 9.79 5.28
CA THR A 10 8.99 8.60 6.09
C THR A 10 10.28 8.79 6.89
N ARG A 11 11.31 9.41 6.30
CA ARG A 11 12.59 9.66 6.98
C ARG A 11 12.44 10.64 8.15
N GLU A 12 11.65 11.70 7.97
CA GLU A 12 11.35 12.65 9.05
C GLU A 12 10.57 11.97 10.19
N LEU A 13 9.59 11.13 9.86
CA LEU A 13 8.81 10.38 10.85
C LEU A 13 9.61 9.30 11.57
N LEU A 14 10.60 8.68 10.92
CA LEU A 14 11.52 7.73 11.55
C LEU A 14 12.49 8.41 12.53
N GLY A 15 12.83 9.68 12.31
CA GLY A 15 13.61 10.50 13.24
C GLY A 15 12.79 11.14 14.37
N ALA A 16 11.46 10.98 14.34
CA ALA A 16 10.54 11.54 15.32
C ALA A 16 10.28 10.57 16.50
N VAL A 17 9.19 10.78 17.24
CA VAL A 17 8.75 9.91 18.33
C VAL A 17 8.50 8.49 17.80
N PRO A 18 8.85 7.40 18.52
CA PRO A 18 8.74 6.03 18.02
C PRO A 18 7.38 5.62 17.43
N THR A 19 6.29 6.26 17.83
CA THR A 19 4.93 5.99 17.33
C THR A 19 4.52 6.83 16.12
N ALA A 20 5.26 7.90 15.80
CA ALA A 20 4.87 8.88 14.77
C ALA A 20 4.69 8.25 13.39
N LEU A 21 5.58 7.34 12.99
CA LEU A 21 5.43 6.61 11.72
C LEU A 21 4.22 5.67 11.74
N SER A 22 3.98 4.99 12.86
CA SER A 22 2.83 4.09 13.01
C SER A 22 1.50 4.84 12.94
N GLU A 23 1.43 6.01 13.58
CA GLU A 23 0.26 6.89 13.58
C GLU A 23 -0.01 7.47 12.17
N ALA A 24 1.04 7.98 11.50
CA ALA A 24 0.94 8.46 10.13
C ALA A 24 0.47 7.35 9.16
N LYS A 25 1.01 6.13 9.31
CA LYS A 25 0.57 4.97 8.54
C LYS A 25 -0.89 4.65 8.82
N GLY A 26 -1.33 4.70 10.08
CA GLY A 26 -2.73 4.53 10.46
C GLY A 26 -3.66 5.48 9.71
N ILE A 27 -3.35 6.78 9.72
CA ILE A 27 -4.13 7.83 9.06
C ILE A 27 -4.21 7.60 7.54
N VAL A 28 -3.08 7.27 6.91
CA VAL A 28 -3.05 6.99 5.47
C VAL A 28 -3.89 5.75 5.16
N LEU A 29 -3.71 4.65 5.90
CA LEU A 29 -4.42 3.41 5.66
C LEU A 29 -5.93 3.50 5.94
N SER A 30 -6.35 4.36 6.87
CA SER A 30 -7.76 4.63 7.17
C SER A 30 -8.40 5.71 6.29
N SER A 31 -7.63 6.33 5.38
CA SER A 31 -8.14 7.41 4.54
C SER A 31 -9.26 6.91 3.62
N PRO A 32 -10.45 7.56 3.63
CA PRO A 32 -11.58 7.20 2.75
C PRO A 32 -11.22 7.26 1.26
N LEU A 33 -10.21 8.07 0.91
CA LEU A 33 -9.73 8.22 -0.46
C LEU A 33 -8.99 6.97 -0.96
N ARG A 34 -8.52 6.07 -0.07
CA ARG A 34 -7.86 4.81 -0.45
C ARG A 34 -8.81 3.70 -0.88
N GLY A 35 -10.12 3.96 -0.95
CA GLY A 35 -11.09 2.98 -1.45
C GLY A 35 -10.76 2.50 -2.86
N VAL A 36 -10.32 3.41 -3.73
CA VAL A 36 -9.96 3.12 -5.12
C VAL A 36 -8.65 2.35 -5.21
N GLU A 37 -7.61 2.76 -4.47
CA GLU A 37 -6.33 2.06 -4.42
C GLU A 37 -6.47 0.66 -3.81
N ARG A 38 -7.32 0.50 -2.79
CA ARG A 38 -7.63 -0.81 -2.21
C ARG A 38 -8.33 -1.71 -3.22
N GLN A 39 -9.37 -1.20 -3.90
CA GLN A 39 -10.09 -1.95 -4.92
C GLN A 39 -9.15 -2.39 -6.05
N ARG A 40 -8.32 -1.48 -6.58
CA ARG A 40 -7.33 -1.82 -7.61
C ARG A 40 -6.30 -2.85 -7.13
N HIS A 41 -5.92 -2.79 -5.85
CA HIS A 41 -5.01 -3.76 -5.28
C HIS A 41 -5.65 -5.15 -5.20
N GLU A 42 -6.92 -5.23 -4.77
CA GLU A 42 -7.69 -6.48 -4.73
C GLU A 42 -7.80 -7.10 -6.13
N GLU A 43 -8.18 -6.31 -7.15
CA GLU A 43 -8.28 -6.76 -8.55
C GLU A 43 -6.94 -7.31 -9.09
N LEU A 44 -5.82 -6.66 -8.74
CA LEU A 44 -4.47 -7.09 -9.15
C LEU A 44 -4.04 -8.38 -8.45
N VAL A 45 -4.37 -8.54 -7.16
CA VAL A 45 -4.06 -9.74 -6.38
C VAL A 45 -4.86 -10.93 -6.92
N ASP A 46 -6.16 -10.75 -7.16
CA ASP A 46 -7.01 -11.81 -7.71
C ASP A 46 -6.49 -12.27 -9.09
N SER A 47 -6.18 -11.32 -9.98
CA SER A 47 -5.60 -11.64 -11.30
C SER A 47 -4.27 -12.39 -11.22
N LEU A 48 -3.45 -12.07 -10.21
CA LEU A 48 -2.18 -12.75 -9.99
C LEU A 48 -2.39 -14.18 -9.51
N LEU A 49 -3.33 -14.40 -8.58
CA LEU A 49 -3.64 -15.73 -8.07
C LEU A 49 -4.15 -16.64 -9.18
N ASP A 50 -5.08 -16.15 -9.99
CA ASP A 50 -5.60 -16.89 -11.15
C ASP A 50 -4.47 -17.29 -12.12
N ALA A 51 -3.54 -16.37 -12.39
CA ALA A 51 -2.40 -16.65 -13.27
C ALA A 51 -1.43 -17.67 -12.67
N VAL A 52 -1.21 -17.62 -11.35
CA VAL A 52 -0.35 -18.58 -10.63
C VAL A 52 -0.96 -19.97 -10.67
N ASP A 53 -2.26 -20.08 -10.43
CA ASP A 53 -2.98 -21.36 -10.48
C ASP A 53 -2.95 -21.96 -11.89
N GLN A 54 -3.15 -21.13 -12.93
CA GLN A 54 -3.04 -21.59 -14.32
C GLN A 54 -1.63 -22.11 -14.66
N VAL A 55 -0.58 -21.44 -14.17
CA VAL A 55 0.82 -21.90 -14.34
C VAL A 55 1.10 -23.19 -13.57
N ALA A 56 0.42 -23.41 -12.44
CA ALA A 56 0.54 -24.64 -11.66
C ALA A 56 -0.15 -25.83 -12.36
N ASP A 57 -1.30 -25.59 -12.99
CA ASP A 57 -2.09 -26.62 -13.70
C ASP A 57 -1.47 -27.02 -15.06
N ASP A 58 -0.71 -26.12 -15.71
CA ASP A 58 -0.03 -26.37 -16.97
C ASP A 58 1.29 -27.19 -16.82
N ARG A 59 1.65 -27.62 -15.60
CA ARG A 59 2.91 -28.31 -15.25
C ARG A 59 2.73 -29.80 -14.96
#